data_AF-A0A7C7DZI6-F1
#
_entry.id   AF-A0A7C7DZI6-F1
#
_cell.length_a   1.000
_cell.length_b   1.000
_cell.length_c   1.000
_cell.angle_alpha   90.00
_cell.angle_beta   90.00
_cell.angle_gamma   90.00
#
_symmetry.space_group_name_H-M   'P 1'
#
loop_
_entity.id
_entity.type
_entity.pdbx_description
1 polymer ?
#
loop_
_entity_poly.entity_id
_entity_poly.type
_entity_poly.pdbx_seq_one_letter_code
_entity_poly.pdbx_strand_id
1 'polypeptide(L)'
;MPDYLTGAILGLPSDLPWARPYYGEMQHPAALYRAVGFLISIVVIWLVADPQRPGRIVGYAALAAGLVVLVADAFAANSPVTGALRTSQLVGLGLALVAAAGLALTARRPAPSPPAEPPVTV
;
A
#
# COMPACT_ATOMS: atom_id res chain seq x y z
N MET A 1 -11.36 -0.98 -11.69
CA MET A 1 -11.96 -1.88 -10.68
C MET A 1 -13.05 -2.76 -11.31
N PRO A 2 -12.70 -3.93 -11.88
CA PRO A 2 -13.67 -4.98 -12.25
C PRO A 2 -13.49 -6.31 -11.48
N ASP A 3 -12.38 -6.49 -10.76
CA ASP A 3 -11.90 -7.81 -10.29
C ASP A 3 -12.79 -8.50 -9.25
N TYR A 4 -13.59 -7.71 -8.50
CA TYR A 4 -14.56 -8.21 -7.53
C TYR A 4 -15.75 -8.92 -8.19
N LEU A 5 -16.10 -8.56 -9.43
CA LEU A 5 -17.22 -9.15 -10.17
C LEU A 5 -16.81 -10.37 -11.01
N THR A 6 -15.51 -10.50 -11.34
CA THR A 6 -14.99 -11.59 -12.17
C THR A 6 -14.43 -12.76 -11.37
N GLY A 7 -14.20 -12.60 -10.06
CA GLY A 7 -13.48 -13.58 -9.26
C GLY A 7 -11.98 -13.65 -9.60
N ALA A 8 -11.41 -12.56 -10.14
CA ALA A 8 -10.01 -12.54 -10.59
C ALA A 8 -9.00 -12.74 -9.45
N ILE A 9 -9.39 -12.46 -8.20
CA ILE A 9 -8.60 -12.75 -7.00
C ILE A 9 -9.34 -13.79 -6.17
N LEU A 10 -8.89 -15.04 -6.28
CA LEU A 10 -9.38 -16.17 -5.48
C LEU A 10 -8.73 -16.15 -4.10
N GLY A 11 -9.52 -16.49 -3.08
CA GLY A 11 -9.03 -16.63 -1.72
C GLY A 11 -8.49 -18.03 -1.45
N LEU A 12 -7.66 -18.15 -0.42
CA LEU A 12 -7.38 -19.45 0.19
C LEU A 12 -8.63 -19.98 0.90
N PRO A 13 -8.76 -21.32 1.05
CA PRO A 13 -9.83 -21.94 1.84
C PRO A 13 -9.87 -21.39 3.27
N SER A 14 -11.08 -21.20 3.81
CA SER A 14 -11.29 -20.59 5.13
C SER A 14 -12.63 -20.98 5.73
N ASP A 15 -12.63 -21.32 7.02
CA ASP A 15 -13.85 -21.61 7.79
C ASP A 15 -14.38 -20.39 8.57
N LEU A 16 -13.89 -19.19 8.26
CA LEU A 16 -14.31 -17.96 8.94
C LEU A 16 -15.76 -17.61 8.61
N PRO A 17 -16.51 -16.97 9.53
CA PRO A 17 -17.94 -16.70 9.33
C PRO A 17 -18.24 -15.71 8.19
N TRP A 18 -17.24 -14.96 7.73
CA TRP A 18 -17.33 -14.07 6.57
C TRP A 18 -16.65 -14.65 5.30
N ALA A 19 -16.27 -15.93 5.32
CA ALA A 19 -15.84 -16.63 4.13
C ALA A 19 -16.97 -16.67 3.09
N ARG A 20 -16.60 -16.72 1.82
CA ARG A 20 -17.55 -16.68 0.70
C ARG A 20 -17.52 -18.02 -0.04
N PRO A 21 -18.69 -18.59 -0.40
CA PRO A 21 -18.73 -19.75 -1.29
C PRO A 21 -18.17 -19.38 -2.65
N TYR A 22 -17.16 -20.12 -3.09
CA TYR A 22 -16.63 -19.99 -4.42
C TYR A 22 -16.20 -21.37 -4.93
N TYR A 23 -16.79 -21.80 -6.05
CA TYR A 23 -16.63 -23.16 -6.60
C TYR A 23 -16.84 -24.31 -5.60
N GLY A 24 -17.79 -24.18 -4.68
CA GLY A 24 -18.11 -25.22 -3.70
C GLY A 24 -17.22 -25.25 -2.46
N GLU A 25 -16.22 -24.37 -2.37
CA GLU A 25 -15.34 -24.24 -1.22
C GLU A 25 -15.57 -22.88 -0.52
N MET A 26 -15.45 -22.84 0.81
CA MET A 26 -15.45 -21.58 1.55
C MET A 26 -14.08 -20.92 1.42
N GLN A 27 -14.02 -19.70 0.88
CA GLN A 27 -12.77 -18.99 0.64
C GLN A 27 -12.72 -17.62 1.34
N HIS A 28 -11.51 -17.18 1.69
CA HIS A 28 -11.28 -15.81 2.14
C HIS A 28 -11.72 -14.80 1.06
N PRO A 29 -12.43 -13.72 1.42
CA PRO A 29 -12.74 -12.65 0.48
C PRO A 29 -11.51 -11.75 0.24
N ALA A 30 -10.44 -12.31 -0.34
CA ALA A 30 -9.16 -11.62 -0.54
C ALA A 30 -9.29 -10.33 -1.35
N ALA A 31 -10.16 -10.30 -2.37
CA ALA A 31 -10.49 -9.08 -3.12
C ALA A 31 -11.09 -7.98 -2.21
N LEU A 32 -11.93 -8.36 -1.25
CA LEU A 32 -12.51 -7.42 -0.28
C LEU A 32 -11.44 -6.88 0.66
N TYR A 33 -10.55 -7.72 1.18
CA TYR A 33 -9.44 -7.29 2.02
C TYR A 33 -8.55 -6.27 1.30
N ARG A 34 -8.25 -6.52 0.03
CA ARG A 34 -7.47 -5.61 -0.82
C ARG A 34 -8.20 -4.28 -1.04
N ALA A 35 -9.49 -4.33 -1.35
CA ALA A 35 -10.31 -3.13 -1.54
C ALA A 35 -10.39 -2.28 -0.26
N VAL A 36 -10.65 -2.91 0.89
CA VAL A 36 -10.68 -2.24 2.20
C VAL A 36 -9.31 -1.66 2.54
N GLY A 37 -8.23 -2.39 2.29
CA GLY A 37 -6.87 -1.90 2.49
C GLY A 37 -6.59 -0.62 1.70
N PHE A 38 -6.99 -0.58 0.42
CA PHE A 38 -6.85 0.64 -0.38
C PHE A 38 -7.76 1.77 0.09
N LEU A 39 -8.98 1.48 0.51
CA LEU A 39 -9.88 2.50 1.05
C LEU A 39 -9.30 3.15 2.31
N ILE A 40 -8.81 2.34 3.26
CA ILE A 40 -8.12 2.83 4.46
C ILE A 40 -6.90 3.66 4.06
N SER A 41 -6.13 3.19 3.08
CA SER A 41 -4.95 3.91 2.57
C SER A 41 -5.30 5.30 2.05
N ILE A 42 -6.39 5.44 1.28
CA ILE A 42 -6.85 6.73 0.77
C ILE A 42 -7.20 7.67 1.93
N VAL A 43 -7.94 7.18 2.93
CA VAL A 43 -8.29 7.97 4.13
C VAL A 43 -7.04 8.41 4.88
N VAL A 44 -6.10 7.49 5.13
CA VAL A 44 -4.85 7.81 5.84
C VAL A 44 -4.04 8.85 5.06
N ILE A 45 -3.85 8.65 3.75
CA ILE A 45 -3.12 9.59 2.90
C ILE A 45 -3.79 10.96 2.93
N TRP A 46 -5.12 11.02 2.87
CA TRP A 46 -5.85 12.29 2.93
C TRP A 46 -5.63 13.03 4.25
N LEU A 47 -5.56 12.31 5.37
CA LEU A 47 -5.29 12.88 6.70
C LEU A 47 -3.85 13.38 6.87
N VAL A 48 -2.87 12.76 6.19
CA VAL A 48 -1.44 13.13 6.31
C VAL A 48 -0.90 13.93 5.12
N ALA A 49 -1.71 14.14 4.09
CA ALA A 49 -1.30 14.84 2.89
C ALA A 49 -1.00 16.31 3.20
N ASP A 50 0.18 16.75 2.76
CA ASP A 50 0.60 18.14 2.83
C ASP A 50 0.60 18.71 1.39
N PRO A 51 -0.29 19.68 1.07
CA PRO A 51 -0.35 20.31 -0.25
C PRO A 51 0.96 20.95 -0.68
N GLN A 52 1.80 21.36 0.27
CA GLN A 52 3.10 21.99 0.00
C GLN A 52 4.18 20.98 -0.42
N ARG A 53 3.93 19.68 -0.26
CA ARG A 53 4.89 18.59 -0.55
C ARG A 53 4.23 17.45 -1.34
N PRO A 54 3.77 17.70 -2.59
CA PRO A 54 3.05 16.71 -3.39
C PRO A 54 3.85 15.42 -3.64
N GLY A 55 5.19 15.50 -3.69
CA GLY A 55 6.06 14.33 -3.82
C GLY A 55 5.94 13.33 -2.67
N ARG A 56 5.56 13.77 -1.46
CA ARG A 56 5.33 12.86 -0.32
C ARG A 56 4.06 12.05 -0.49
N ILE A 57 3.04 12.59 -1.15
CA ILE A 57 1.77 11.89 -1.41
C ILE A 57 2.03 10.65 -2.27
N VAL A 58 2.85 10.78 -3.31
CA VAL A 58 3.25 9.64 -4.16
C VAL A 58 4.00 8.59 -3.35
N GLY A 59 4.92 9.01 -2.47
CA GLY A 59 5.63 8.10 -1.57
C GLY A 59 4.67 7.35 -0.61
N TYR A 60 3.70 8.06 -0.03
CA TYR A 60 2.70 7.43 0.84
C TYR A 60 1.77 6.50 0.08
N ALA A 61 1.37 6.85 -1.15
CA ALA A 61 0.57 5.99 -2.01
C ALA A 61 1.33 4.70 -2.39
N ALA A 62 2.61 4.80 -2.74
CA ALA A 62 3.46 3.65 -3.04
C ALA A 62 3.66 2.75 -1.81
N LEU A 63 3.94 3.36 -0.64
CA LEU A 63 4.07 2.63 0.62
C LEU A 63 2.78 1.87 0.96
N ALA A 64 1.65 2.57 0.90
CA ALA A 64 0.36 1.99 1.20
C ALA A 64 -0.01 0.86 0.21
N ALA A 65 0.24 1.06 -1.09
CA ALA A 65 0.03 0.01 -2.09
C ALA A 65 0.89 -1.23 -1.81
N GLY A 66 2.16 -1.06 -1.46
CA GLY A 66 3.04 -2.17 -1.08
C GLY A 66 2.53 -2.94 0.14
N LEU A 67 2.07 -2.23 1.18
CA LEU A 67 1.51 -2.82 2.38
C LEU A 67 0.19 -3.56 2.11
N VAL A 68 -0.71 -2.97 1.34
CA VAL A 68 -1.98 -3.61 0.96
C VAL A 68 -1.73 -4.90 0.20
N VAL A 69 -0.82 -4.88 -0.78
CA VAL A 69 -0.45 -6.10 -1.53
C VAL A 69 0.19 -7.14 -0.60
N LEU A 70 1.14 -6.73 0.24
CA LEU A 70 1.84 -7.63 1.17
C LEU A 70 0.88 -8.37 2.10
N VAL A 71 -0.12 -7.67 2.65
CA VAL A 71 -1.07 -8.22 3.62
C VAL A 71 -2.22 -8.94 2.93
N ALA A 72 -2.88 -8.31 1.94
CA ALA A 72 -4.07 -8.89 1.32
C ALA A 72 -3.73 -10.12 0.46
N ASP A 73 -2.60 -10.10 -0.25
CA ASP A 73 -2.22 -11.23 -1.10
C ASP A 73 -1.71 -12.43 -0.28
N ALA A 74 -1.49 -12.30 1.04
CA ALA A 74 -1.28 -13.46 1.91
C ALA A 74 -2.47 -14.43 1.85
N PHE A 75 -3.68 -13.88 1.65
CA PHE A 75 -4.93 -14.64 1.57
C PHE A 75 -5.32 -14.99 0.12
N ALA A 76 -4.57 -14.52 -0.88
CA ALA A 76 -4.88 -14.75 -2.29
C ALA A 76 -4.26 -16.07 -2.79
N ALA A 77 -5.04 -16.90 -3.47
CA ALA A 77 -4.61 -18.19 -3.99
C ALA A 77 -3.94 -18.11 -5.38
N ASN A 78 -4.11 -17.00 -6.09
CA ASN A 78 -3.76 -16.84 -7.51
C ASN A 78 -2.31 -16.38 -7.78
N SER A 79 -1.49 -16.14 -6.75
CA SER A 79 -0.07 -15.82 -6.91
C SER A 79 0.82 -17.06 -6.75
N PRO A 80 1.84 -17.24 -7.63
CA PRO A 80 2.89 -18.25 -7.43
C PRO A 80 3.57 -18.09 -6.07
N VAL A 81 4.05 -19.21 -5.53
CA VAL A 81 4.82 -19.26 -4.28
C VAL A 81 6.31 -19.35 -4.64
N THR A 82 7.11 -18.47 -4.04
CA THR A 82 8.57 -18.43 -4.16
C THR A 82 9.17 -18.69 -2.78
N GLY A 83 9.63 -19.92 -2.53
CA GLY A 83 10.06 -20.36 -1.21
C GLY A 83 8.86 -20.49 -0.25
N ALA A 84 8.81 -19.67 0.80
CA ALA A 84 7.74 -19.66 1.80
C ALA A 84 6.68 -18.55 1.59
N LEU A 85 6.93 -17.62 0.67
CA LEU A 85 6.07 -16.45 0.44
C LEU A 85 5.55 -16.42 -0.99
N ARG A 86 4.42 -15.76 -1.20
CA ARG A 86 3.92 -15.52 -2.56
C ARG A 86 4.76 -14.46 -3.25
N THR A 87 4.99 -14.61 -4.56
CA THR A 87 5.74 -13.64 -5.36
C THR A 87 5.16 -12.23 -5.22
N SER A 88 3.83 -12.09 -5.17
CA SER A 88 3.19 -10.79 -4.96
C SER A 88 3.49 -10.17 -3.59
N GLN A 89 3.66 -10.98 -2.54
CA GLN A 89 4.09 -10.49 -1.22
C GLN A 89 5.52 -9.97 -1.26
N LEU A 90 6.42 -10.64 -1.97
CA LEU A 90 7.80 -10.16 -2.14
C LEU A 90 7.83 -8.83 -2.89
N VAL A 91 7.02 -8.69 -3.94
CA VAL A 91 6.87 -7.42 -4.69
C VAL A 91 6.28 -6.33 -3.80
N GLY A 92 5.22 -6.63 -3.03
CA GLY A 92 4.60 -5.70 -2.09
C GLY A 92 5.57 -5.22 -1.02
N LEU A 93 6.36 -6.15 -0.45
CA LEU A 93 7.41 -5.84 0.51
C LEU A 93 8.49 -4.95 -0.10
N GLY A 94 9.00 -5.30 -1.29
CA GLY A 94 10.00 -4.51 -2.00
C GLY A 94 9.51 -3.09 -2.27
N LEU A 95 8.27 -2.93 -2.75
CA LEU A 95 7.66 -1.63 -2.98
C LEU A 95 7.52 -0.82 -1.68
N ALA A 96 7.04 -1.45 -0.60
CA ALA A 96 6.90 -0.80 0.70
C ALA A 96 8.25 -0.31 1.25
N LEU A 97 9.30 -1.14 1.15
CA LEU A 97 10.64 -0.79 1.62
C LEU A 97 11.24 0.36 0.80
N VAL A 98 11.14 0.32 -0.53
CA VAL A 98 11.65 1.39 -1.40
C VAL A 98 10.92 2.71 -1.13
N ALA A 99 9.60 2.68 -0.98
CA ALA A 99 8.81 3.86 -0.67
C ALA A 99 9.13 4.44 0.72
N ALA A 100 9.24 3.58 1.73
CA ALA A 100 9.64 3.98 3.08
C ALA A 100 11.04 4.60 3.11
N ALA A 101 12.00 4.00 2.41
CA ALA A 101 13.35 4.54 2.27
C ALA A 101 13.33 5.92 1.58
N GLY A 102 12.60 6.07 0.47
CA GLY A 102 12.46 7.35 -0.23
C GLY A 102 11.83 8.44 0.65
N LEU A 103 10.79 8.10 1.41
CA LEU A 103 10.16 9.01 2.37
C LEU A 103 11.13 9.40 3.50
N ALA A 104 11.88 8.44 4.05
CA ALA A 104 12.86 8.72 5.10
C ALA A 104 14.01 9.62 4.60
N LEU A 105 14.49 9.41 3.38
CA LEU A 105 15.54 10.23 2.77
C LEU A 105 15.07 11.67 2.49
N THR A 106 13.83 11.85 2.03
CA THR A 106 13.27 13.19 1.79
C THR A 106 12.97 13.95 3.10
N ALA A 107 12.58 13.24 4.16
CA ALA A 107 12.36 13.84 5.48
C ALA A 107 13.67 14.37 6.11
N ARG A 108 14.83 13.80 5.73
CA ARG A 108 16.14 14.20 6.25
C ARG A 108 16.76 15.41 5.54
N ARG A 109 16.17 15.92 4.44
CA ARG A 109 16.70 17.11 3.75
C ARG A 109 16.47 18.37 4.61
N PRO A 110 17.52 19.13 4.98
CA PRO A 110 17.38 20.40 5.67
C PRO A 110 16.52 21.38 4.84
N ALA A 111 15.71 22.19 5.52
CA ALA A 111 15.02 23.28 4.84
C ALA A 111 16.05 24.22 4.18
N PRO A 112 15.77 24.77 2.98
CA PRO A 112 16.62 25.79 2.39
C PRO A 112 16.82 26.93 3.39
N SER A 113 18.06 27.35 3.62
CA SER A 113 18.36 28.50 4.46
C SER A 113 17.57 29.71 3.97
N PRO A 114 16.93 30.50 4.86
CA PRO A 114 16.27 31.72 4.44
C PRO A 114 17.28 32.63 3.71
N PRO A 115 16.84 33.36 2.66
CA PRO A 115 17.72 34.28 1.94
C PRO A 115 18.36 35.23 2.95
N ALA A 116 19.67 35.44 2.82
CA ALA A 116 20.41 36.34 3.68
C ALA A 116 19.74 37.71 3.67
N GLU A 117 19.33 38.17 4.85
CA GLU A 117 18.70 39.49 5.02
C GLU A 117 19.71 40.55 4.53
N PRO A 118 19.32 41.44 3.60
CA PRO A 118 20.24 42.45 3.09
C PRO A 118 20.68 43.36 4.24
N PRO A 119 21.97 43.76 4.28
CA PRO A 119 22.49 44.57 5.37
C PRO A 119 21.71 45.89 5.46
N VAL A 120 21.15 46.16 6.64
CA VAL A 120 20.50 47.43 6.98
C VAL A 120 21.56 48.53 6.93
N THR A 121 21.58 49.32 5.85
CA THR A 121 22.34 50.57 5.81
C THR A 121 21.65 51.59 6.71
N VAL A 122 22.31 51.94 7.82
CA VAL A 122 21.99 53.07 8.70
C VAL A 122 22.70 54.32 8.19
#